data_AF-A0AAD6WQF3-F1
#
_entry.id   AF-A0AAD6WQF3-F1
#
_cell.length_a   1.000
_cell.length_b   1.000
_cell.length_c   1.000
_cell.angle_alpha   90.00
_cell.angle_beta   90.00
_cell.angle_gamma   90.00
#
_symmetry.space_group_name_H-M   'P 1'
#
loop_
_entity.id
_entity.type
_entity.pdbx_description
1 polymer ?
#
loop_
_entity_poly.entity_id
_entity_poly.type
_entity_poly.pdbx_seq_one_letter_code
_entity_poly.pdbx_strand_id
1 'polypeptide(L)'
;PPMPLPENHPYQSLLVDPNCLEIDTDTMDTVLVLCRRCRGQLKPGCVPALSTANRNYLGPVPPELKSLTVVEEAMVALCRAKCWIIQLREDDSDGNVPFAQRGVRGHIIVYPQRPSAIAKTLPPSLSDVTTPICIVFVGSKPPTAEWLKDKAKPLTVRKEHVMDALAWLKIHNHLYRDVIIDNSELEKLPAEAILP
;
A
#
# COMPACT_ATOMS: atom_id res chain seq x y z
N PRO A 1 5.81 14.71 -6.11
CA PRO A 1 5.52 14.83 -4.67
C PRO A 1 6.22 16.08 -4.13
N PRO A 2 5.69 16.77 -3.13
CA PRO A 2 6.42 17.86 -2.48
C PRO A 2 7.74 17.30 -1.94
N MET A 3 8.84 18.02 -2.14
CA MET A 3 10.15 17.58 -1.64
C MET A 3 10.10 17.44 -0.11
N PRO A 4 10.84 16.46 0.47
CA PRO A 4 10.79 16.23 1.91
C PRO A 4 11.28 17.44 2.72
N LEU A 5 12.16 18.25 2.13
CA LEU A 5 12.66 19.50 2.72
C LEU A 5 12.05 20.71 2.00
N PRO A 6 11.74 21.79 2.74
CA PRO A 6 11.22 23.02 2.16
C PRO A 6 12.25 23.68 1.22
N GLU A 7 11.78 24.51 0.28
CA GLU A 7 12.63 25.10 -0.77
C GLU A 7 13.77 25.97 -0.24
N ASN A 8 13.66 26.48 0.99
CA ASN A 8 14.69 27.31 1.63
C ASN A 8 15.64 26.50 2.52
N HIS A 9 15.60 25.16 2.48
CA HIS A 9 16.45 24.33 3.34
C HIS A 9 17.86 24.17 2.75
N PRO A 10 18.94 24.29 3.57
CA PRO A 10 20.32 24.17 3.08
C PRO A 10 20.63 22.82 2.41
N TYR A 11 19.83 21.79 2.69
CA TYR A 11 19.97 20.45 2.15
C TYR A 11 18.86 20.06 1.17
N GLN A 12 18.18 21.02 0.54
CA GLN A 12 17.07 20.74 -0.41
C GLN A 12 17.44 19.76 -1.54
N SER A 13 18.71 19.75 -1.97
CA SER A 13 19.21 18.82 -2.99
C SER A 13 19.36 17.38 -2.50
N LEU A 14 19.32 17.14 -1.19
CA LEU A 14 19.36 15.82 -0.57
C LEU A 14 17.94 15.32 -0.31
N LEU A 15 17.58 14.18 -0.90
CA LEU A 15 16.34 13.48 -0.59
C LEU A 15 16.48 12.74 0.75
N VAL A 16 16.34 13.47 1.86
CA VAL A 16 16.39 12.94 3.23
C VAL A 16 15.12 13.28 3.98
N ASP A 17 14.71 12.40 4.88
CA ASP A 17 13.60 12.67 5.80
C ASP A 17 14.01 13.78 6.77
N PRO A 18 13.18 14.81 7.01
CA PRO A 18 13.48 15.88 7.97
C PRO A 18 13.80 15.36 9.38
N ASN A 19 13.16 14.25 9.80
CA ASN A 19 13.40 13.65 11.11
C ASN A 19 14.76 12.97 11.22
N CYS A 20 15.48 12.79 10.10
CA CYS A 20 16.84 12.26 10.09
C CYS A 20 17.90 13.36 10.21
N LEU A 21 17.51 14.64 10.22
CA LEU A 21 18.43 15.76 10.38
C LEU A 21 18.33 16.27 11.83
N GLU A 22 19.38 16.04 12.59
CA GLU A 22 19.52 16.58 13.95
C GLU A 22 20.63 17.63 13.96
N ILE A 23 20.54 18.60 14.86
CA ILE A 23 21.61 19.57 15.09
C ILE A 23 22.37 19.08 16.31
N ASP A 24 23.66 18.82 16.14
CA ASP A 24 24.54 18.48 17.26
C ASP A 24 24.68 19.70 18.17
N THR A 25 24.34 19.52 19.45
CA THR A 25 24.30 20.60 20.44
C THR A 25 25.68 21.16 20.76
N ASP A 26 26.73 20.39 20.53
CA ASP A 26 28.09 20.75 20.93
C ASP A 26 28.84 21.47 19.79
N THR A 27 28.61 21.03 18.55
CA THR A 27 29.29 21.54 17.34
C THR A 27 28.46 22.53 16.54
N MET A 28 27.14 22.61 16.80
CA MET A 28 26.15 23.32 15.97
C MET A 28 26.10 22.82 14.52
N ASP A 29 26.71 21.66 14.22
CA ASP A 29 26.69 21.04 12.90
C ASP A 29 25.40 20.23 12.70
N THR A 30 24.94 20.16 11.45
CA THR A 30 23.83 19.26 11.11
C THR A 30 24.35 17.85 10.93
N VAL A 31 23.84 16.92 11.74
CA VAL A 31 24.18 15.50 11.68
C VAL A 31 23.04 14.71 11.04
N LEU A 32 23.42 13.77 10.17
CA LEU A 32 22.48 12.87 9.50
C LEU A 32 22.35 11.56 10.31
N VAL A 33 21.18 11.35 10.89
CA VAL A 33 20.83 10.13 11.62
C VAL A 33 20.36 9.07 10.64
N LEU A 34 21.10 7.95 10.60
CA LEU A 34 20.81 6.83 9.70
C LEU A 34 20.39 5.59 10.48
N CYS A 35 19.41 4.86 9.95
CA CYS A 35 19.10 3.53 10.46
C CYS A 35 20.28 2.57 10.27
N ARG A 36 20.36 1.50 11.08
CA ARG A 36 21.47 0.53 11.03
C ARG A 36 21.69 -0.06 9.63
N ARG A 37 20.62 -0.28 8.86
CA ARG A 37 20.70 -0.81 7.48
C ARG A 37 21.35 0.18 6.52
N CYS A 38 20.88 1.44 6.51
CA CYS A 38 21.45 2.48 5.66
C CYS A 38 22.91 2.75 6.04
N ARG A 39 23.22 2.83 7.34
CA ARG A 39 24.60 3.00 7.82
C ARG A 39 25.53 1.86 7.40
N GLY A 40 25.07 0.61 7.43
CA GLY A 40 25.87 -0.55 7.00
C GLY A 40 26.10 -0.63 5.49
N GLN A 41 25.26 0.02 4.69
CA GLN A 41 25.38 0.07 3.23
C GLN A 41 26.11 1.33 2.72
N LEU A 42 26.31 2.32 3.58
CA LEU A 42 26.96 3.56 3.23
C LEU A 42 28.46 3.32 3.01
N LYS A 43 28.90 3.40 1.76
CA LYS A 43 30.30 3.33 1.33
C LYS A 43 30.59 4.50 0.41
N PRO A 44 31.86 4.93 0.28
CA PRO A 44 32.22 5.96 -0.70
C PRO A 44 31.69 5.58 -2.10
N GLY A 45 30.91 6.47 -2.70
CA GLY A 45 30.29 6.26 -4.02
C GLY A 45 29.04 5.37 -4.06
N CYS A 46 28.59 4.81 -2.94
CA CYS A 46 27.40 3.97 -2.88
C CYS A 46 26.25 4.64 -2.10
N VAL A 47 25.06 4.63 -2.68
CA VAL A 47 23.82 5.06 -2.00
C VAL A 47 23.06 3.82 -1.52
N PRO A 48 22.61 3.74 -0.25
CA PRO A 48 21.84 2.60 0.23
C PRO A 48 20.59 2.37 -0.62
N ALA A 49 20.35 1.13 -1.04
CA ALA A 49 19.37 0.81 -2.08
C ALA A 49 17.94 1.24 -1.72
N LEU A 50 17.58 1.15 -0.44
CA LEU A 50 16.25 1.48 0.08
C LEU A 50 16.17 2.88 0.73
N SER A 51 17.22 3.69 0.61
CA SER A 51 17.20 5.06 1.15
C SER A 51 16.33 5.99 0.32
N THR A 52 15.80 7.04 0.95
CA THR A 52 15.14 8.16 0.28
C THR A 52 16.08 8.85 -0.72
N ALA A 53 17.39 8.89 -0.41
CA ALA A 53 18.44 9.41 -1.27
C ALA A 53 18.54 8.68 -2.62
N ASN A 54 18.18 7.39 -2.65
CA ASN A 54 18.09 6.60 -3.88
C ASN A 54 16.75 6.80 -4.63
N ARG A 55 16.19 8.01 -4.60
CA ARG A 55 14.93 8.39 -5.28
C ARG A 55 13.71 7.52 -4.91
N ASN A 56 13.74 6.87 -3.75
CA ASN A 56 12.63 6.06 -3.26
C ASN A 56 11.60 6.90 -2.46
N TYR A 57 11.73 8.22 -2.46
CA TYR A 57 10.77 9.09 -1.80
C TYR A 57 9.49 9.25 -2.65
N LEU A 58 8.39 8.71 -2.16
CA LEU A 58 7.09 8.73 -2.85
C LEU A 58 6.19 9.89 -2.40
N GLY A 59 6.52 10.55 -1.29
CA GLY A 59 5.66 11.57 -0.67
C GLY A 59 4.65 10.99 0.33
N PRO A 60 3.87 11.86 1.00
CA PRO A 60 2.78 11.42 1.85
C PRO A 60 1.70 10.72 1.03
N VAL A 61 1.15 9.63 1.57
CA VAL A 61 0.01 8.94 0.97
C VAL A 61 -1.25 9.80 1.18
N PRO A 62 -2.01 10.14 0.12
CA PRO A 62 -3.27 10.89 0.23
C PRO A 62 -4.29 10.17 1.13
N PRO A 63 -5.15 10.90 1.85
CA PRO A 63 -6.14 10.30 2.74
C PRO A 63 -7.09 9.34 2.01
N GLU A 64 -7.44 9.63 0.76
CA GLU A 64 -8.33 8.80 -0.09
C GLU A 64 -7.70 7.44 -0.42
N LEU A 65 -6.36 7.37 -0.50
CA LEU A 65 -5.63 6.14 -0.80
C LEU A 65 -5.13 5.43 0.46
N LYS A 66 -5.00 6.14 1.58
CA LYS A 66 -4.37 5.65 2.82
C LYS A 66 -5.17 4.54 3.50
N SER A 67 -6.50 4.58 3.38
CA SER A 67 -7.39 3.65 4.08
C SER A 67 -7.93 2.52 3.21
N LEU A 68 -7.41 2.34 1.99
CA LEU A 68 -7.91 1.30 1.09
C LEU A 68 -7.55 -0.10 1.59
N THR A 69 -8.49 -1.03 1.47
CA THR A 69 -8.22 -2.46 1.66
C THR A 69 -7.50 -3.03 0.44
N VAL A 70 -6.94 -4.23 0.58
CA VAL A 70 -6.26 -4.93 -0.53
C VAL A 70 -7.21 -5.11 -1.72
N VAL A 71 -8.48 -5.36 -1.45
CA VAL A 71 -9.48 -5.48 -2.51
C VAL A 71 -9.76 -4.12 -3.13
N GLU A 72 -10.00 -3.08 -2.34
CA GLU A 72 -10.26 -1.74 -2.84
C GLU A 72 -9.09 -1.22 -3.70
N GLU A 73 -7.84 -1.47 -3.29
CA GLU A 73 -6.64 -1.21 -4.10
C GLU A 73 -6.69 -1.95 -5.45
N ALA A 74 -7.08 -3.23 -5.46
CA ALA A 74 -7.22 -4.01 -6.68
C ALA A 74 -8.36 -3.51 -7.60
N MET A 75 -9.42 -2.93 -7.03
CA MET A 75 -10.53 -2.34 -7.77
C MET A 75 -10.11 -1.06 -8.50
N VAL A 76 -9.26 -0.24 -7.89
CA VAL A 76 -8.76 1.01 -8.49
C VAL A 76 -7.50 0.82 -9.33
N ALA A 77 -6.88 -0.36 -9.30
CA ALA A 77 -5.65 -0.61 -10.04
C ALA A 77 -5.86 -0.71 -11.57
N LEU A 78 -5.00 0.00 -12.32
CA LEU A 78 -4.89 -0.09 -13.78
C LEU A 78 -4.38 -1.46 -14.27
N CYS A 79 -3.51 -2.07 -13.48
CA CYS A 79 -2.91 -3.38 -13.73
C CYS A 79 -3.08 -4.25 -12.49
N ARG A 80 -3.49 -5.50 -12.66
CA ARG A 80 -3.77 -6.41 -11.55
C ARG A 80 -2.83 -7.61 -11.58
N ALA A 81 -2.42 -8.07 -10.40
CA ALA A 81 -1.76 -9.36 -10.27
C ALA A 81 -2.77 -10.48 -10.54
N LYS A 82 -2.33 -11.52 -11.24
CA LYS A 82 -3.18 -12.62 -11.70
C LYS A 82 -3.54 -13.62 -10.58
N CYS A 83 -2.76 -13.66 -9.51
CA CYS A 83 -2.98 -14.57 -8.39
C CYS A 83 -2.48 -13.92 -7.10
N TRP A 84 -3.31 -13.95 -6.06
CA TRP A 84 -3.00 -13.52 -4.71
C TRP A 84 -3.16 -14.71 -3.77
N ILE A 85 -2.08 -15.08 -3.07
CA ILE A 85 -2.13 -16.10 -2.01
C ILE A 85 -1.98 -15.37 -0.68
N ILE A 86 -3.11 -15.20 0.01
CA ILE A 86 -3.16 -14.55 1.31
C ILE A 86 -3.24 -15.65 2.37
N GLN A 87 -2.16 -15.81 3.14
CA GLN A 87 -2.16 -16.70 4.30
C GLN A 87 -2.63 -15.92 5.53
N LEU A 88 -3.83 -16.23 6.01
CA LEU A 88 -4.33 -15.74 7.29
C LEU A 88 -3.97 -16.75 8.36
N ARG A 89 -3.24 -16.32 9.38
CA ARG A 89 -2.93 -17.12 10.57
C ARG A 89 -3.81 -16.62 11.70
N GLU A 90 -4.38 -17.55 12.45
CA GLU A 90 -4.92 -17.23 13.76
C GLU A 90 -3.73 -16.84 14.65
N ASP A 91 -3.77 -15.65 15.26
CA ASP A 91 -2.74 -15.25 16.21
C ASP A 91 -2.83 -16.22 17.40
N ASP A 92 -1.91 -17.19 17.45
CA ASP A 92 -1.71 -18.00 18.65
C ASP A 92 -1.50 -17.04 19.82
N SER A 93 -2.22 -17.28 20.90
CA SER A 93 -2.28 -16.50 22.13
C SER A 93 -0.95 -16.35 22.89
N ASP A 94 0.19 -16.68 22.26
CA ASP A 94 1.53 -16.66 22.84
C ASP A 94 2.48 -15.76 22.02
N GLY A 95 2.45 -14.46 22.32
CA GLY A 95 3.46 -13.54 21.78
C GLY A 95 2.94 -12.14 21.54
N ASN A 96 2.50 -11.47 22.60
CA ASN A 96 2.31 -10.02 22.58
C ASN A 96 3.70 -9.35 22.51
N VAL A 97 4.30 -9.35 21.32
CA VAL A 97 5.53 -8.58 21.05
C VAL A 97 5.10 -7.13 20.85
N PRO A 98 5.43 -6.20 21.75
CA PRO A 98 4.95 -4.81 21.71
C PRO A 98 5.39 -4.03 20.47
N PHE A 99 6.27 -4.61 19.65
CA PHE A 99 6.77 -4.06 18.38
C PHE A 99 6.36 -4.88 17.16
N ALA A 100 5.48 -5.86 17.30
CA ALA A 100 5.00 -6.65 16.16
C ALA A 100 4.04 -5.81 15.31
N GLN A 101 4.47 -5.52 14.09
CA GLN A 101 3.63 -4.88 13.09
C GLN A 101 2.52 -5.86 12.71
N ARG A 102 1.26 -5.49 13.00
CA ARG A 102 0.09 -6.19 12.45
C ARG A 102 0.16 -6.09 10.93
N GLY A 103 0.31 -7.21 10.25
CA GLY A 103 0.48 -7.23 8.80
C GLY A 103 0.19 -8.60 8.22
N VAL A 104 -0.36 -8.60 7.01
CA VAL A 104 -0.51 -9.83 6.22
C VAL A 104 0.86 -10.26 5.74
N ARG A 105 1.33 -11.44 6.15
CA ARG A 105 2.57 -12.04 5.62
C ARG A 105 2.21 -13.06 4.55
N GLY A 106 2.23 -12.62 3.29
CA GLY A 106 2.03 -13.47 2.11
C GLY A 106 3.22 -13.41 1.16
N HIS A 107 3.38 -14.45 0.33
CA HIS A 107 4.25 -14.39 -0.84
C HIS A 107 3.43 -13.83 -2.00
N ILE A 108 3.86 -12.70 -2.56
CA ILE A 108 3.25 -12.13 -3.77
C ILE A 108 4.16 -12.47 -4.95
N ILE A 109 3.63 -13.18 -5.94
CA ILE A 109 4.32 -13.47 -7.19
C ILE A 109 3.62 -12.70 -8.30
N VAL A 110 4.28 -11.67 -8.82
CA VAL A 110 3.80 -10.93 -9.99
C VAL A 110 4.64 -11.33 -11.19
N TYR A 111 4.11 -12.19 -12.06
CA TYR A 111 4.74 -12.54 -13.33
C TYR A 111 3.83 -12.12 -14.49
N PRO A 112 4.35 -11.43 -15.53
CA PRO A 112 3.56 -11.03 -16.68
C PRO A 112 3.21 -12.27 -17.54
N GLN A 113 2.07 -12.90 -17.28
CA GLN A 113 1.51 -13.92 -18.17
C GLN A 113 0.49 -13.28 -19.11
N ARG A 114 0.87 -13.03 -20.38
CA ARG A 114 0.02 -12.38 -21.41
C ARG A 114 -0.66 -11.10 -20.87
N PRO A 115 0.09 -10.00 -20.70
CA PRO A 115 -0.47 -8.76 -20.17
C PRO A 115 -1.71 -8.38 -21.00
N SER A 116 -2.87 -8.32 -20.34
CA SER A 116 -4.08 -7.76 -20.94
C SER A 116 -3.89 -6.26 -21.13
N ALA A 117 -4.74 -5.64 -21.96
CA ALA A 117 -4.76 -4.19 -22.07
C ALA A 117 -4.95 -3.56 -20.67
N ILE A 118 -4.27 -2.43 -20.45
CA ILE A 118 -4.47 -1.60 -19.25
C ILE A 118 -5.97 -1.30 -19.13
N ALA A 119 -6.51 -1.42 -17.91
CA ALA A 119 -7.91 -1.16 -17.66
C ALA A 119 -8.27 0.27 -18.08
N LYS A 120 -9.17 0.39 -19.06
CA LYS A 120 -9.74 1.67 -19.49
C LYS A 120 -11.03 2.03 -18.73
N THR A 121 -11.63 1.04 -18.08
CA THR A 121 -12.87 1.19 -17.31
C THR A 121 -12.65 0.63 -15.92
N LEU A 122 -13.00 1.40 -14.90
CA LEU A 122 -12.89 1.03 -13.48
C LEU A 122 -14.14 1.47 -12.71
N PRO A 123 -14.53 0.79 -11.63
CA PRO A 123 -13.99 -0.48 -11.16
C PRO A 123 -14.40 -1.65 -12.07
N PRO A 124 -13.65 -2.76 -12.04
CA PRO A 124 -14.09 -4.03 -12.64
C PRO A 124 -15.25 -4.63 -11.83
N SER A 125 -15.87 -5.69 -12.36
CA SER A 125 -16.88 -6.44 -11.61
C SER A 125 -16.27 -7.08 -10.35
N LEU A 126 -17.08 -7.23 -9.29
CA LEU A 126 -16.63 -7.90 -8.06
C LEU A 126 -16.09 -9.30 -8.32
N SER A 127 -16.71 -10.05 -9.22
CA SER A 127 -16.25 -11.38 -9.63
C SER A 127 -14.85 -11.36 -10.23
N ASP A 128 -14.50 -10.35 -11.02
CA ASP A 128 -13.18 -10.25 -11.64
C ASP A 128 -12.09 -9.94 -10.61
N VAL A 129 -12.44 -9.24 -9.54
CA VAL A 129 -11.51 -8.88 -8.45
C VAL A 129 -11.30 -10.05 -7.50
N THR A 130 -12.33 -10.84 -7.24
CA THR A 130 -12.25 -12.00 -6.33
C THR A 130 -11.68 -13.25 -6.99
N THR A 131 -11.89 -13.45 -8.30
CA THR A 131 -11.35 -14.59 -9.05
C THR A 131 -9.86 -14.88 -8.81
N PRO A 132 -8.95 -13.88 -8.80
CA PRO A 132 -7.53 -14.11 -8.55
C PRO A 132 -7.17 -14.28 -7.05
N ILE A 133 -8.12 -14.12 -6.12
CA ILE A 133 -7.87 -14.16 -4.69
C ILE A 133 -8.13 -15.58 -4.19
N CYS A 134 -7.08 -16.23 -3.67
CA CYS A 134 -7.18 -17.49 -2.96
C CYS A 134 -6.88 -17.28 -1.47
N ILE A 135 -7.88 -17.52 -0.62
CA ILE A 135 -7.77 -17.40 0.82
C ILE A 135 -7.58 -18.78 1.41
N VAL A 136 -6.48 -18.98 2.14
CA VAL A 136 -6.20 -20.22 2.83
C VAL A 136 -6.23 -19.97 4.33
N PHE A 137 -7.23 -20.54 5.00
CA PHE A 137 -7.31 -20.58 6.45
C PHE A 137 -6.51 -21.77 6.97
N VAL A 138 -5.51 -21.50 7.82
CA VAL A 138 -4.71 -22.54 8.45
C VAL A 138 -5.06 -22.55 9.93
N GLY A 139 -5.83 -23.56 10.35
CA GLY A 139 -6.28 -23.71 11.74
C GLY A 139 -7.07 -25.01 11.96
N SER A 140 -7.33 -25.32 13.23
CA SER A 140 -8.01 -26.56 13.64
C SER A 140 -9.53 -26.54 13.40
N LYS A 141 -10.11 -25.36 13.16
CA LYS A 141 -11.56 -25.13 12.96
C LYS A 141 -11.79 -24.14 11.82
N PRO A 142 -12.91 -24.25 11.09
CA PRO A 142 -13.30 -23.22 10.12
C PRO A 142 -13.59 -21.90 10.84
N PRO A 143 -13.26 -20.74 10.22
CA PRO A 143 -13.49 -19.43 10.83
C PRO A 143 -15.00 -19.16 10.97
N THR A 144 -15.38 -18.52 12.08
CA THR A 144 -16.76 -18.06 12.31
C THR A 144 -17.05 -16.76 11.53
N ALA A 145 -18.33 -16.49 11.25
CA ALA A 145 -18.74 -15.27 10.56
C ALA A 145 -18.34 -13.97 11.30
N GLU A 146 -18.36 -14.02 12.64
CA GLU A 146 -17.89 -12.93 13.51
C GLU A 146 -16.37 -12.72 13.39
N TRP A 147 -15.60 -13.83 13.37
CA TRP A 147 -14.16 -13.77 13.15
C TRP A 147 -13.84 -13.18 11.77
N LEU A 148 -14.59 -13.53 10.73
CA LEU A 148 -14.41 -12.95 9.39
C LEU A 148 -14.67 -11.43 9.40
N LYS A 149 -15.70 -10.96 10.10
CA LYS A 149 -15.96 -9.51 10.26
C LYS A 149 -14.83 -8.78 10.96
N ASP A 150 -14.29 -9.35 12.03
CA ASP A 150 -13.29 -8.67 12.85
C ASP A 150 -11.87 -8.80 12.33
N LYS A 151 -11.52 -9.96 11.76
CA LYS A 151 -10.15 -10.34 11.38
C LYS A 151 -9.92 -10.38 9.87
N ALA A 152 -10.96 -10.53 9.05
CA ALA A 152 -10.85 -10.54 7.59
C ALA A 152 -11.15 -9.19 6.94
N LYS A 153 -10.99 -8.08 7.68
CA LYS A 153 -11.10 -6.69 7.17
C LYS A 153 -10.32 -6.40 5.87
N PRO A 154 -9.14 -7.01 5.60
CA PRO A 154 -8.47 -6.80 4.32
C PRO A 154 -9.27 -7.26 3.09
N LEU A 155 -10.28 -8.12 3.28
CA LEU A 155 -11.16 -8.67 2.25
C LEU A 155 -12.49 -7.90 2.10
N THR A 156 -12.70 -6.85 2.90
CA THR A 156 -13.91 -6.04 2.79
C THR A 156 -13.78 -4.98 1.70
N VAL A 157 -14.88 -4.71 1.01
CA VAL A 157 -14.99 -3.59 0.07
C VAL A 157 -16.01 -2.59 0.60
N ARG A 158 -15.62 -1.31 0.61
CA ARG A 158 -16.48 -0.17 0.86
C ARG A 158 -16.58 0.68 -0.40
N LYS A 159 -17.82 0.91 -0.84
CA LYS A 159 -18.11 1.61 -2.10
C LYS A 159 -17.56 3.03 -2.09
N GLU A 160 -17.80 3.78 -1.03
CA GLU A 160 -17.41 5.18 -0.88
C GLU A 160 -15.89 5.37 -1.05
N HIS A 161 -15.10 4.49 -0.45
CA HIS A 161 -13.64 4.54 -0.56
C HIS A 161 -13.14 4.29 -1.98
N VAL A 162 -13.75 3.35 -2.71
CA VAL A 162 -13.41 3.10 -4.12
C VAL A 162 -13.77 4.31 -4.99
N MET A 163 -14.92 4.93 -4.75
CA MET A 163 -15.36 6.13 -5.47
C MET A 163 -14.42 7.32 -5.23
N ASP A 164 -14.12 7.61 -3.97
CA ASP A 164 -13.25 8.71 -3.57
C ASP A 164 -11.84 8.53 -4.14
N ALA A 165 -11.30 7.31 -4.06
CA ALA A 165 -10.00 6.97 -4.63
C ALA A 165 -9.97 7.17 -6.16
N LEU A 166 -10.98 6.70 -6.90
CA LEU A 166 -11.04 6.88 -8.37
C LEU A 166 -11.17 8.36 -8.76
N ALA A 167 -12.03 9.11 -8.06
CA ALA A 167 -12.20 10.54 -8.31
C ALA A 167 -10.89 11.29 -8.05
N TRP A 168 -10.21 10.99 -6.95
CA TRP A 168 -8.93 11.58 -6.61
C TRP A 168 -7.85 11.22 -7.64
N LEU A 169 -7.77 9.95 -8.05
CA LEU A 169 -6.79 9.45 -9.02
C LEU A 169 -6.95 10.10 -10.39
N LYS A 170 -8.18 10.32 -10.88
CA LYS A 170 -8.40 11.01 -12.17
C LYS A 170 -7.88 12.45 -12.18
N ILE A 171 -7.95 13.13 -11.03
CA ILE A 171 -7.52 14.53 -10.90
C ILE A 171 -5.99 14.62 -10.75
N HIS A 172 -5.39 13.73 -9.94
CA HIS A 172 -4.00 13.87 -9.51
C HIS A 172 -3.01 12.95 -10.24
N ASN A 173 -3.49 11.91 -10.92
CA ASN A 173 -2.64 10.94 -11.61
C ASN A 173 -2.92 10.93 -13.12
N HIS A 174 -1.94 11.37 -13.91
CA HIS A 174 -2.03 11.44 -15.36
C HIS A 174 -2.34 10.08 -16.02
N LEU A 175 -1.96 8.96 -15.40
CA LEU A 175 -2.26 7.61 -15.90
C LEU A 175 -3.75 7.27 -15.85
N TYR A 176 -4.53 7.98 -15.03
CA TYR A 176 -5.96 7.77 -14.84
C TYR A 176 -6.83 8.73 -15.66
N ARG A 177 -6.22 9.64 -16.42
CA ARG A 177 -6.94 10.67 -17.19
C ARG A 177 -8.01 10.08 -18.12
N ASP A 178 -7.65 9.01 -18.82
CA ASP A 178 -8.48 8.37 -19.84
C ASP A 178 -9.34 7.22 -19.27
N VAL A 179 -9.29 6.99 -17.95
CA VAL A 179 -10.09 5.95 -17.30
C VAL A 179 -11.55 6.38 -17.22
N ILE A 180 -12.46 5.53 -17.69
CA ILE A 180 -13.91 5.70 -17.55
C ILE A 180 -14.33 5.11 -16.21
N ILE A 181 -15.04 5.88 -15.40
CA ILE A 181 -15.60 5.40 -14.13
C ILE A 181 -16.96 4.75 -14.43
N ASP A 182 -17.07 3.45 -14.21
CA ASP A 182 -18.31 2.69 -14.37
C ASP A 182 -19.17 2.83 -13.11
N ASN A 183 -20.10 3.78 -13.15
CA ASN A 183 -21.06 4.00 -12.07
C ASN A 183 -22.02 2.82 -11.90
N SER A 184 -22.27 2.03 -12.94
CA SER A 184 -23.20 0.89 -12.86
C SER A 184 -22.60 -0.26 -12.04
N GLU A 185 -21.29 -0.49 -12.14
CA GLU A 185 -20.58 -1.45 -11.29
C GLU A 185 -20.45 -0.92 -9.85
N LEU A 186 -20.21 0.38 -9.67
CA LEU A 186 -20.19 1.00 -8.34
C LEU A 186 -21.55 0.90 -7.62
N GLU A 187 -22.67 0.97 -8.34
CA GLU A 187 -24.01 0.79 -7.76
C GLU A 187 -24.30 -0.64 -7.30
N LYS A 188 -23.66 -1.63 -7.93
CA LYS A 188 -23.76 -3.05 -7.52
C LYS A 188 -22.95 -3.35 -6.26
N LEU A 189 -22.02 -2.47 -5.87
CA LEU A 189 -21.23 -2.67 -4.66
C LEU A 189 -22.10 -2.49 -3.41
N PRO A 190 -22.09 -3.48 -2.50
CA PRO A 190 -22.69 -3.31 -1.19
C PRO A 190 -21.94 -2.22 -0.40
N ALA A 191 -22.63 -1.53 0.51
CA ALA A 191 -22.03 -0.49 1.36
C ALA A 191 -20.85 -1.06 2.18
N GLU A 192 -21.01 -2.25 2.74
CA GLU A 192 -19.94 -3.07 3.30
C GLU A 192 -20.22 -4.53 2.97
N ALA A 193 -19.30 -5.22 2.30
CA ALA A 193 -19.33 -6.67 2.23
C ALA A 193 -17.96 -7.28 2.45
N ILE A 194 -17.97 -8.41 3.14
CA ILE A 194 -16.84 -9.34 3.20
C ILE A 194 -16.91 -10.17 1.94
N LEU A 195 -15.84 -10.13 1.15
CA LEU A 195 -15.72 -11.03 0.02
C LEU A 195 -15.29 -12.41 0.52
N PRO A 196 -15.84 -13.49 -0.09
CA PRO A 196 -15.67 -14.86 0.36
C PRO A 196 -14.20 -15.30 0.40
#